data_AF-A0A352BFS9-F1
#
_entry.id   AF-A0A352BFS9-F1
#
_cell.length_a   1.000
_cell.length_b   1.000
_cell.length_c   1.000
_cell.angle_alpha   90.00
_cell.angle_beta   90.00
_cell.angle_gamma   90.00
#
_symmetry.space_group_name_H-M   'P 1'
#
loop_
_entity.id
_entity.type
_entity.pdbx_description
1 polymer ?
#
loop_
_entity_poly.entity_id
_entity_poly.type
_entity_poly.pdbx_seq_one_letter_code
_entity_poly.pdbx_strand_id
1 'polypeptide(L)' 'IPLENVLKDRKKIFISDKFYDKINNGCSVKVDGADEQNIVVYCKNTLFGLGNIENGTLKLSVNLKEKND' A
#
# COMPACT_ATOMS: atom_id res chain seq x y z
N ILE A 1 -18.28 10.26 -0.69
CA ILE A 1 -17.34 10.20 0.46
C ILE A 1 -15.97 9.87 -0.10
N PRO A 2 -14.90 10.64 0.20
CA PRO A 2 -13.55 10.32 -0.26
C PRO A 2 -13.11 8.95 0.26
N LEU A 3 -12.41 8.14 -0.55
CA LEU A 3 -11.93 6.82 -0.14
C LEU A 3 -11.06 6.88 1.12
N GLU A 4 -10.25 7.93 1.26
CA GLU A 4 -9.41 8.17 2.44
C GLU A 4 -10.23 8.27 3.73
N ASN A 5 -11.44 8.85 3.67
CA ASN A 5 -12.34 8.96 4.82
C ASN A 5 -12.98 7.62 5.19
N VAL A 6 -13.14 6.71 4.23
CA VAL A 6 -13.63 5.34 4.48
C VAL A 6 -12.54 4.47 5.09
N LEU A 7 -11.28 4.73 4.72
CA LEU A 7 -10.11 3.96 5.15
C LEU A 7 -9.42 4.54 6.40
N LYS A 8 -9.97 5.61 7.00
CA LYS A 8 -9.32 6.36 8.08
C LYS A 8 -9.01 5.51 9.32
N ASP A 9 -9.87 4.55 9.64
CA ASP A 9 -9.77 3.68 10.82
C ASP A 9 -8.89 2.45 10.58
N ARG A 10 -8.42 2.23 9.34
CA ARG A 10 -7.54 1.12 9.02
C ARG A 10 -6.09 1.49 9.31
N LYS A 11 -5.27 0.47 9.63
CA LYS A 11 -3.82 0.64 9.74
C LYS A 11 -3.27 1.20 8.44
N LYS A 12 -2.22 2.01 8.56
CA LYS A 12 -1.55 2.67 7.45
C LYS A 12 -0.08 2.30 7.47
N ILE A 13 0.50 2.08 6.30
CA ILE A 13 1.94 1.94 6.12
C ILE A 13 2.42 2.94 5.08
N PHE A 14 3.52 3.61 5.42
CA PHE A 14 4.21 4.53 4.53
C PHE A 14 5.45 3.82 4.03
N ILE A 15 5.46 3.53 2.74
CA ILE A 15 6.61 2.90 2.11
C ILE A 15 7.46 3.94 1.41
N SER A 16 8.78 3.71 1.46
CA SER A 16 9.77 4.60 0.86
C SER A 16 9.56 4.75 -0.65
N ASP A 17 9.70 5.98 -1.14
CA ASP A 17 9.47 6.33 -2.55
C ASP A 17 10.37 5.57 -3.53
N LYS A 18 11.52 5.06 -3.06
CA LYS A 18 12.41 4.18 -3.85
C LYS A 18 11.74 2.88 -4.29
N PHE A 19 10.66 2.49 -3.61
CA PHE A 19 9.90 1.28 -3.92
C PHE A 19 8.70 1.55 -4.82
N TYR A 20 8.44 2.81 -5.19
CA TYR A 20 7.30 3.22 -6.01
C TYR A 20 7.17 2.38 -7.30
N ASP A 21 8.24 2.24 -8.08
CA ASP A 21 8.20 1.45 -9.32
C ASP A 21 7.93 -0.03 -9.06
N LYS A 22 8.49 -0.59 -7.96
CA LYS A 22 8.25 -1.99 -7.61
C LYS A 22 6.79 -2.24 -7.29
N ILE A 23 6.20 -1.46 -6.39
CA ILE A 23 4.79 -1.61 -6.02
C ILE A 23 3.85 -1.30 -7.18
N ASN A 24 4.20 -0.33 -8.04
CA ASN A 24 3.40 0.05 -9.20
C ASN A 24 3.36 -1.05 -10.26
N ASN A 25 4.45 -1.81 -10.37
CA ASN A 25 4.54 -3.01 -11.21
C ASN A 25 3.97 -4.27 -10.54
N GLY A 26 3.33 -4.14 -9.37
CA GLY A 26 2.74 -5.26 -8.63
C GLY A 26 3.75 -6.15 -7.91
N CYS A 27 5.01 -5.72 -7.78
CA CYS A 27 6.00 -6.45 -7.00
C CYS A 27 5.78 -6.22 -5.49
N SER A 28 6.09 -7.25 -4.70
CA SER A 28 6.11 -7.16 -3.25
C SER A 28 7.36 -6.45 -2.73
N VAL A 29 7.26 -5.83 -1.55
CA VAL A 29 8.35 -5.07 -0.94
C VAL A 29 8.57 -5.51 0.50
N LYS A 30 9.82 -5.68 0.91
CA LYS A 30 10.14 -5.98 2.32
C LYS A 30 9.82 -4.77 3.18
N VAL A 31 9.12 -5.01 4.28
CA VAL A 31 8.75 -4.01 5.29
C VAL A 31 8.96 -4.59 6.67
N ASP A 32 9.41 -3.76 7.59
CA ASP A 32 9.43 -4.11 9.01
C ASP A 32 8.01 -4.00 9.57
N GLY A 33 7.48 -5.12 10.05
CA GLY A 33 6.13 -5.19 10.59
C GLY A 33 5.67 -6.62 10.87
N ALA A 34 4.71 -6.73 11.77
CA ALA A 34 3.95 -7.97 11.96
C ALA A 34 3.01 -8.20 10.76
N ASP A 35 2.59 -9.45 10.61
CA ASP A 35 1.59 -9.81 9.61
C ASP A 35 0.30 -9.02 9.85
N GLU A 36 -0.23 -8.45 8.78
CA GLU A 36 -1.39 -7.58 8.84
C GLU A 36 -2.13 -7.61 7.51
N GLN A 37 -3.45 -7.66 7.57
CA GLN A 37 -4.27 -7.68 6.36
C GLN A 37 -4.99 -6.37 6.15
N ASN A 38 -5.31 -6.06 4.90
CA ASN A 38 -6.13 -4.91 4.53
C ASN A 38 -5.54 -3.56 4.99
N ILE A 39 -4.21 -3.45 4.99
CA ILE A 39 -3.50 -2.23 5.37
C ILE A 39 -3.54 -1.22 4.24
N VAL A 40 -3.70 0.06 4.60
CA VAL A 40 -3.70 1.16 3.64
C VAL A 40 -2.25 1.52 3.31
N VAL A 41 -1.89 1.42 2.04
CA VAL A 41 -0.54 1.66 1.56
C VAL A 41 -0.45 3.08 1.03
N TYR A 42 0.49 3.85 1.60
CA TYR A 42 0.86 5.17 1.12
C TYR A 42 2.27 5.15 0.54
N CYS A 43 2.44 5.77 -0.62
CA CYS A 43 3.75 6.01 -1.24
C CYS A 43 3.76 7.42 -1.81
N LYS A 44 4.89 8.15 -1.72
CA LYS A 44 4.98 9.58 -2.10
C LYS A 44 3.92 10.46 -1.43
N ASN A 45 3.57 10.14 -0.18
CA ASN A 45 2.52 10.80 0.59
C ASN A 45 1.12 10.77 -0.08
N THR A 46 0.89 9.81 -0.98
CA THR A 46 -0.39 9.61 -1.68
C THR A 46 -0.95 8.23 -1.39
N LEU A 47 -2.28 8.11 -1.32
CA LEU A 47 -2.96 6.83 -1.22
C LEU A 47 -2.61 5.99 -2.45
N PHE A 48 -1.87 4.90 -2.24
CA PHE A 48 -1.43 4.03 -3.32
C PHE A 48 -2.39 2.85 -3.51
N GLY A 49 -2.88 2.29 -2.40
CA GLY A 49 -3.70 1.08 -2.48
C GLY A 49 -3.98 0.42 -1.14
N LEU A 50 -4.44 -0.82 -1.22
CA LEU A 50 -4.58 -1.73 -0.09
C LEU A 50 -3.63 -2.90 -0.29
N GLY A 51 -3.00 -3.34 0.80
CA GLY A 51 -2.11 -4.48 0.79
C GLY A 51 -2.22 -5.35 2.03
N ASN A 52 -1.42 -6.41 2.04
CA ASN A 52 -1.23 -7.30 3.17
C ASN A 52 0.27 -7.42 3.44
N ILE A 53 0.64 -7.49 4.71
CA ILE A 53 1.98 -7.81 5.17
C ILE A 53 1.97 -9.29 5.56
N GLU A 54 2.81 -10.08 4.90
CA GLU A 54 3.00 -11.50 5.17
C GLU A 54 4.50 -11.80 5.24
N ASN A 55 4.97 -12.35 6.36
CA ASN A 55 6.38 -12.64 6.64
C ASN A 55 7.30 -11.42 6.40
N GLY A 56 6.90 -10.24 6.88
CA GLY A 56 7.67 -9.00 6.70
C GLY A 56 7.74 -8.51 5.25
N THR A 57 6.79 -8.94 4.42
CA THR A 57 6.70 -8.54 3.01
C THR A 57 5.32 -7.97 2.73
N LEU A 58 5.28 -6.72 2.27
CA LEU A 58 4.06 -6.07 1.82
C LEU A 58 3.76 -6.48 0.37
N LYS A 59 2.57 -7.01 0.15
CA LYS A 59 2.00 -7.30 -1.16
C LYS A 59 0.75 -6.46 -1.36
N LEU A 60 0.64 -5.77 -2.49
CA LEU A 60 -0.57 -5.06 -2.85
C LEU A 60 -1.68 -6.04 -3.25
N SER A 61 -2.86 -5.83 -2.69
CA SER A 61 -4.09 -6.53 -3.03
C SER A 61 -4.94 -5.71 -3.99
N VAL A 62 -4.95 -4.39 -3.81
CA VAL A 62 -5.67 -3.43 -4.67
C VAL A 62 -4.74 -2.27 -4.96
N ASN A 63 -4.48 -2.00 -6.24
CA ASN A 63 -3.83 -0.77 -6.68
C ASN A 63 -4.92 0.28 -6.94
N LEU A 64 -4.90 1.38 -6.19
CA LEU A 64 -5.87 2.47 -6.29
C LEU A 64 -5.34 3.64 -7.12
N LYS A 65 -4.10 3.57 -7.63
CA LYS A 65 -3.64 4.51 -8.65
C LYS A 65 -4.42 4.25 -9.93
N GLU A 66 -5.11 5.27 -10.42
CA GLU A 66 -5.60 5.30 -11.80
C GLU A 66 -4.41 5.07 -12.75
N LYS A 67 -4.46 3.97 -13.49
CA LYS A 67 -3.73 3.88 -14.75
C LYS A 67 -4.54 4.73 -15.74
N ASN A 68 -4.16 5.99 -15.90
CA ASN A 68 -4.54 6.71 -17.11
C ASN A 68 -3.78 6.05 -18.25
N ASP A 69 -4.47 5.17 -18.98
CA ASP A 69 -4.05 4.65 -20.29
C ASP A 69 -4.39 5.69 -21.36
#